data_AF-A0A167ISJ1-F1
#
_entry.id   AF-A0A167ISJ1-F1
#
_cell.length_a   1.000
_cell.length_b   1.000
_cell.length_c   1.000
_cell.angle_alpha   90.00
_cell.angle_beta   90.00
_cell.angle_gamma   90.00
#
_symmetry.space_group_name_H-M   'P 1'
#
loop_
_entity.id
_entity.type
_entity.pdbx_description
1 polymer ?
#
loop_
_entity_poly.entity_id
_entity_poly.type
_entity_poly.pdbx_seq_one_letter_code
_entity_poly.pdbx_strand_id
1 'polypeptide(L)'
;MGNIIDTREEENINQEILRRVQRSEGFLLKGNFRLTKSKMSFGAARFKIERNVLDTSLRMFDKISCKEEVLRNYQAFSMDGKKVVLPKHYPVSMTEREGVLGGNRNVFMYFPYCMGEMDSNPDNHFSLEFVESSQEIYSNVVRPCLYKTFINADEINNKLVNNIKNLTYLFSLFHEIGHLIGPWQATPNRREDLLVKPFYHAIMGELAADLMIARCNPSYSDISLMNLVGKMFFYARKGFCDSPTRAMVNLDNDSWGGVYMIKSLLDQGVITRSGNLYHMDLDRLIDGLIYQFNQVHELGLEVIKLKTKEEQMAFVESWMRTQLEYDEEGYLIPEEVINMFNLLKDVPEQA
;
A
#
# COMPACT_ATOMS: atom_id res chain seq x y z
N MET A 1 -27.38 -18.03 12.84
CA MET A 1 -26.19 -18.86 12.62
C MET A 1 -25.73 -18.60 11.20
N GLY A 2 -24.57 -17.97 11.00
CA GLY A 2 -24.07 -17.65 9.65
C GLY A 2 -23.50 -18.90 8.98
N ASN A 3 -23.88 -19.14 7.72
CA ASN A 3 -23.36 -20.26 6.91
C ASN A 3 -21.84 -20.15 6.75
N ILE A 4 -21.16 -21.27 6.89
CA ILE A 4 -19.70 -21.42 6.81
C ILE A 4 -19.32 -21.59 5.34
N ILE A 5 -18.30 -20.85 4.89
CA ILE A 5 -17.64 -21.06 3.60
C ILE A 5 -16.32 -21.80 3.90
N ASP A 6 -16.27 -23.11 3.61
CA ASP A 6 -15.04 -23.91 3.68
C ASP A 6 -14.41 -24.00 2.28
N THR A 7 -13.16 -23.57 2.16
CA THR A 7 -12.44 -23.52 0.88
C THR A 7 -12.19 -24.91 0.26
N ARG A 8 -12.49 -26.00 0.98
CA ARG A 8 -12.33 -27.37 0.49
C ARG A 8 -13.59 -27.97 -0.16
N GLU A 9 -14.75 -27.35 0.03
CA GLU A 9 -16.04 -27.99 -0.26
C GLU A 9 -16.91 -27.25 -1.29
N GLU A 10 -16.58 -26.02 -1.68
CA GLU A 10 -17.42 -25.19 -2.57
C GLU A 10 -16.84 -25.00 -3.98
N GLU A 11 -17.59 -25.44 -5.01
CA GLU A 11 -17.40 -24.96 -6.39
C GLU A 11 -17.81 -23.48 -6.47
N ASN A 12 -16.95 -22.60 -7.01
CA ASN A 12 -17.16 -21.15 -7.16
C ASN A 12 -17.09 -20.28 -5.88
N ILE A 13 -16.24 -20.64 -4.92
CA ILE A 13 -16.06 -19.91 -3.66
C ILE A 13 -15.89 -18.38 -3.81
N ASN A 14 -15.11 -17.93 -4.80
CA ASN A 14 -14.88 -16.49 -5.02
C ASN A 14 -16.17 -15.74 -5.38
N GLN A 15 -17.05 -16.36 -6.17
CA GLN A 15 -18.33 -15.76 -6.56
C GLN A 15 -19.29 -15.70 -5.38
N GLU A 16 -19.30 -16.73 -4.54
CA GLU A 16 -20.14 -16.75 -3.34
C GLU A 16 -19.67 -15.69 -2.32
N ILE A 17 -18.36 -15.57 -2.11
CA ILE A 17 -17.79 -14.48 -1.28
C ILE A 17 -18.18 -13.12 -1.85
N LEU A 18 -17.95 -12.88 -3.14
CA LEU A 18 -18.29 -11.61 -3.80
C LEU A 18 -19.78 -11.30 -3.67
N ARG A 19 -20.66 -12.28 -3.89
CA ARG A 19 -22.12 -12.13 -3.74
C ARG A 19 -22.49 -11.70 -2.32
N ARG A 20 -21.91 -12.32 -1.30
CA ARG A 20 -22.19 -11.98 0.11
C ARG A 20 -21.69 -10.59 0.47
N VAL A 21 -20.49 -10.25 0.03
CA VAL A 21 -19.90 -8.91 0.24
C VAL A 21 -20.79 -7.84 -0.39
N GLN A 22 -21.25 -8.04 -1.63
CA GLN A 22 -22.16 -7.12 -2.32
C GLN A 22 -23.52 -6.98 -1.64
N ARG A 23 -24.04 -8.04 -1.01
CA ARG A 23 -25.26 -7.99 -0.20
C ARG A 23 -25.01 -7.54 1.24
N SER A 24 -23.74 -7.38 1.62
CA SER A 24 -23.28 -7.14 2.99
C SER A 24 -23.79 -8.16 4.01
N GLU A 25 -23.84 -9.40 3.56
CA GLU A 25 -24.06 -10.56 4.40
C GLU A 25 -22.73 -10.91 5.08
N GLY A 26 -22.72 -11.03 6.41
CA GLY A 26 -21.54 -11.55 7.11
C GLY A 26 -21.31 -13.03 6.81
N PHE A 27 -20.06 -13.47 6.80
CA PHE A 27 -19.70 -14.84 6.48
C PHE A 27 -18.50 -15.33 7.30
N LEU A 28 -18.45 -16.62 7.60
CA LEU A 28 -17.25 -17.27 8.13
C LEU A 28 -16.48 -17.84 6.94
N LEU A 29 -15.24 -17.41 6.77
CA LEU A 29 -14.34 -17.94 5.75
C LEU A 29 -13.23 -18.71 6.46
N LYS A 30 -13.03 -19.98 6.08
CA LYS A 30 -12.04 -20.88 6.68
C LYS A 30 -11.28 -21.64 5.60
N GLY A 31 -9.96 -21.54 5.61
CA GLY A 31 -9.15 -22.17 4.55
C GLY A 31 -7.66 -21.90 4.66
N ASN A 32 -6.94 -22.28 3.61
CA ASN A 32 -5.54 -21.88 3.44
C ASN A 32 -5.50 -20.66 2.53
N PHE A 33 -4.80 -19.60 2.96
CA PHE A 33 -4.67 -18.37 2.22
C PHE A 33 -3.21 -17.99 1.99
N ARG A 34 -2.95 -17.34 0.85
CA ARG A 34 -1.71 -16.63 0.53
C ARG A 34 -1.89 -15.15 0.86
N LEU A 35 -1.73 -14.79 2.14
CA LEU A 35 -1.75 -13.38 2.58
C LEU A 35 -0.39 -12.69 2.40
N THR A 36 0.68 -13.47 2.33
CA THR A 36 2.03 -12.99 1.99
C THR A 36 2.49 -13.62 0.68
N LYS A 37 3.45 -12.99 0.00
CA LYS A 37 3.94 -13.40 -1.33
C LYS A 37 4.60 -14.79 -1.36
N SER A 38 4.80 -15.47 -0.22
CA SER A 38 5.68 -16.64 -0.13
C SER A 38 5.03 -17.97 0.32
N LYS A 39 3.96 -17.98 1.13
CA LYS A 39 3.41 -19.26 1.67
C LYS A 39 1.88 -19.24 1.83
N MET A 40 1.26 -20.38 1.53
CA MET A 40 -0.11 -20.68 1.96
C MET A 40 -0.10 -20.95 3.47
N SER A 41 -1.04 -20.39 4.20
CA SER A 41 -1.19 -20.61 5.64
C SER A 41 -2.66 -20.70 6.02
N PHE A 42 -2.97 -21.57 6.97
CA PHE A 42 -4.32 -21.71 7.46
C PHE A 42 -4.79 -20.44 8.18
N GLY A 43 -6.01 -20.02 7.93
CA GLY A 43 -6.71 -19.00 8.68
C GLY A 43 -8.21 -19.26 8.72
N ALA A 44 -8.87 -18.68 9.71
CA ALA A 44 -10.31 -18.53 9.69
C ALA A 44 -10.70 -17.20 10.32
N ALA A 45 -11.71 -16.55 9.78
CA ALA A 45 -12.29 -15.34 10.36
C ALA A 45 -13.74 -15.16 9.92
N ARG A 46 -14.55 -14.59 10.80
CA ARG A 46 -15.88 -14.10 10.47
C ARG A 46 -15.79 -12.67 9.98
N PHE A 47 -16.07 -12.49 8.69
CA PHE A 47 -16.07 -11.20 8.02
C PHE A 47 -17.42 -10.51 8.13
N LYS A 48 -17.40 -9.21 8.39
CA LYS A 48 -18.56 -8.33 8.33
C LYS A 48 -18.21 -7.13 7.47
N ILE A 49 -19.11 -6.75 6.57
CA ILE A 49 -18.91 -5.58 5.71
C ILE A 49 -19.18 -4.31 6.50
N GLU A 50 -18.22 -3.40 6.50
CA GLU A 50 -18.30 -2.11 7.18
C GLU A 50 -19.02 -1.08 6.30
N ARG A 51 -20.34 -1.25 6.13
CA ARG A 51 -21.17 -0.36 5.27
C ARG A 51 -21.02 1.11 5.61
N ASN A 52 -20.97 1.45 6.90
CA ASN A 52 -20.81 2.84 7.33
C ASN A 52 -19.49 3.44 6.84
N VAL A 53 -18.41 2.65 6.83
CA VAL A 53 -17.10 3.08 6.30
C VAL A 53 -17.19 3.25 4.79
N LEU A 54 -17.72 2.24 4.08
CA LEU A 54 -17.92 2.28 2.62
C LEU A 54 -18.72 3.52 2.20
N ASP A 55 -19.93 3.69 2.72
CA ASP A 55 -20.84 4.76 2.33
C ASP A 55 -20.28 6.14 2.68
N THR A 56 -19.63 6.27 3.85
CA THR A 56 -19.06 7.55 4.27
C THR A 56 -17.84 7.90 3.44
N SER A 57 -16.96 6.94 3.17
CA SER A 57 -15.81 7.16 2.31
C SER A 57 -16.22 7.53 0.88
N LEU A 58 -17.21 6.85 0.30
CA LEU A 58 -17.73 7.22 -1.02
C LEU A 58 -18.38 8.61 -1.03
N ARG A 59 -19.06 9.01 0.05
CA ARG A 59 -19.54 10.40 0.19
C ARG A 59 -18.41 11.42 0.36
N MET A 60 -17.35 11.08 1.08
CA MET A 60 -16.16 11.95 1.20
C MET A 60 -15.47 12.11 -0.14
N PHE A 61 -15.37 11.00 -0.88
CA PHE A 61 -14.87 10.97 -2.24
C PHE A 61 -15.65 11.94 -3.13
N ASP A 62 -16.98 11.85 -3.18
CA ASP A 62 -17.83 12.72 -4.00
C ASP A 62 -17.81 14.20 -3.59
N LYS A 63 -17.52 14.52 -2.32
CA LYS A 63 -17.52 15.89 -1.79
C LYS A 63 -16.22 16.66 -2.06
N ILE A 64 -15.08 15.97 -2.03
CA ILE A 64 -13.76 16.61 -2.12
C ILE A 64 -13.31 16.73 -3.58
N SER A 65 -13.75 15.81 -4.44
CA SER A 65 -13.56 15.88 -5.88
C SER A 65 -14.74 15.17 -6.52
N CYS A 66 -15.19 15.62 -7.70
CA CYS A 66 -16.19 14.85 -8.42
C CYS A 66 -15.59 13.46 -8.73
N LYS A 67 -16.28 12.35 -8.41
CA LYS A 67 -15.76 10.99 -8.66
C LYS A 67 -15.26 10.81 -10.10
N GLU A 68 -15.97 11.40 -11.04
CA GLU A 68 -15.62 11.44 -12.46
C GLU A 68 -14.32 12.23 -12.73
N GLU A 69 -14.02 13.25 -11.95
CA GLU A 69 -12.74 13.98 -12.02
C GLU A 69 -11.57 13.12 -11.56
N VAL A 70 -11.68 12.45 -10.42
CA VAL A 70 -10.60 11.57 -9.96
C VAL A 70 -10.37 10.43 -10.95
N LEU A 71 -11.43 9.76 -11.40
CA LEU A 71 -11.28 8.71 -12.41
C LEU A 71 -10.70 9.25 -13.72
N ARG A 72 -10.99 10.50 -14.13
CA ARG A 72 -10.33 11.15 -15.28
C ARG A 72 -8.85 11.40 -15.04
N ASN A 73 -8.46 11.79 -13.83
CA ASN A 73 -7.04 11.99 -13.49
C ASN A 73 -6.26 10.68 -13.59
N TYR A 74 -6.82 9.58 -13.08
CA TYR A 74 -6.24 8.25 -13.27
C TYR A 74 -6.28 7.83 -14.76
N GLN A 75 -7.38 8.07 -15.48
CA GLN A 75 -7.50 7.74 -16.90
C GLN A 75 -6.38 8.35 -17.76
N ALA A 76 -5.87 9.53 -17.39
CA ALA A 76 -4.77 10.18 -18.09
C ALA A 76 -3.46 9.36 -18.11
N PHE A 77 -3.31 8.39 -17.19
CA PHE A 77 -2.16 7.49 -17.12
C PHE A 77 -2.46 6.08 -17.65
N SER A 78 -3.68 5.84 -18.18
CA SER A 78 -3.98 4.60 -18.90
C SER A 78 -3.19 4.56 -20.21
N MET A 79 -2.28 3.59 -20.31
CA MET A 79 -1.40 3.45 -21.47
C MET A 79 -2.03 2.70 -22.64
N ASP A 80 -3.04 1.86 -22.37
CA ASP A 80 -3.74 1.06 -23.39
C ASP A 80 -5.11 1.65 -23.77
N GLY A 81 -5.43 2.84 -23.25
CA GLY A 81 -6.71 3.51 -23.47
C GLY A 81 -7.91 2.80 -22.83
N LYS A 82 -7.69 1.76 -22.00
CA LYS A 82 -8.79 1.11 -21.29
C LYS A 82 -9.40 2.08 -20.29
N LYS A 83 -10.72 1.99 -20.19
CA LYS A 83 -11.48 2.80 -19.24
C LYS A 83 -11.09 2.42 -17.81
N VAL A 84 -10.65 3.40 -17.03
CA VAL A 84 -10.44 3.26 -15.60
C VAL A 84 -11.79 3.26 -14.89
N VAL A 85 -12.02 2.20 -14.12
CA VAL A 85 -13.23 2.02 -13.30
C VAL A 85 -12.81 1.75 -11.86
N LEU A 86 -13.71 2.02 -10.91
CA LEU A 86 -13.45 1.65 -9.52
C LEU A 86 -13.34 0.13 -9.39
N PRO A 87 -12.30 -0.39 -8.71
CA PRO A 87 -12.17 -1.81 -8.45
C PRO A 87 -13.26 -2.29 -7.48
N LYS A 88 -13.55 -3.59 -7.52
CA LYS A 88 -14.43 -4.25 -6.55
C LYS A 88 -13.66 -4.39 -5.23
N HIS A 89 -13.67 -3.34 -4.42
CA HIS A 89 -12.87 -3.27 -3.19
C HIS A 89 -13.76 -2.89 -2.00
N TYR A 90 -13.72 -3.67 -0.93
CA TYR A 90 -14.71 -3.58 0.15
C TYR A 90 -14.04 -3.51 1.54
N PRO A 91 -14.48 -2.59 2.42
CA PRO A 91 -13.99 -2.53 3.79
C PRO A 91 -14.71 -3.59 4.64
N VAL A 92 -13.92 -4.36 5.39
CA VAL A 92 -14.43 -5.42 6.26
C VAL A 92 -13.82 -5.36 7.65
N SER A 93 -14.61 -5.76 8.65
CA SER A 93 -14.15 -6.11 9.98
C SER A 93 -14.01 -7.62 10.11
N MET A 94 -13.09 -8.05 10.97
CA MET A 94 -12.87 -9.47 11.27
C MET A 94 -13.22 -9.73 12.73
N THR A 95 -14.19 -10.61 12.92
CA THR A 95 -14.55 -11.15 14.23
C THR A 95 -14.12 -12.61 14.28
N GLU A 96 -13.82 -13.15 15.46
CA GLU A 96 -13.49 -14.59 15.63
C GLU A 96 -12.34 -15.04 14.70
N ARG A 97 -11.17 -14.39 14.79
CA ARG A 97 -10.00 -14.64 13.92
C ARG A 97 -9.02 -15.66 14.51
N GLU A 98 -8.57 -16.60 13.69
CA GLU A 98 -7.55 -17.61 14.04
C GLU A 98 -6.52 -17.81 12.90
N GLY A 99 -5.37 -18.40 13.24
CA GLY A 99 -4.30 -18.68 12.29
C GLY A 99 -3.69 -17.41 11.69
N VAL A 100 -3.39 -17.43 10.40
CA VAL A 100 -2.73 -16.31 9.70
C VAL A 100 -3.60 -15.04 9.64
N LEU A 101 -4.93 -15.19 9.69
CA LEU A 101 -5.89 -14.07 9.77
C LEU A 101 -5.98 -13.48 11.19
N GLY A 102 -5.53 -14.23 12.20
CA GLY A 102 -5.38 -13.73 13.58
C GLY A 102 -4.12 -12.90 13.79
N GLY A 103 -3.20 -12.87 12.83
CA GLY A 103 -1.97 -12.07 12.91
C GLY A 103 -2.17 -10.63 12.46
N ASN A 104 -1.71 -9.66 13.26
CA ASN A 104 -1.81 -8.21 12.99
C ASN A 104 -0.83 -7.69 11.91
N ARG A 105 -0.48 -8.54 10.94
CA ARG A 105 0.43 -8.18 9.83
C ARG A 105 -0.30 -7.97 8.50
N ASN A 106 -1.50 -8.53 8.37
CA ASN A 106 -2.25 -8.52 7.12
C ASN A 106 -3.33 -7.43 7.21
N VAL A 107 -3.40 -6.60 6.18
CA VAL A 107 -4.36 -5.50 6.08
C VAL A 107 -5.35 -5.70 4.94
N PHE A 108 -5.15 -6.69 4.07
CA PHE A 108 -6.05 -6.95 2.96
C PHE A 108 -6.03 -8.40 2.47
N MET A 109 -7.03 -8.77 1.67
CA MET A 109 -7.08 -9.99 0.85
C MET A 109 -7.44 -9.63 -0.58
N TYR A 110 -6.66 -10.13 -1.54
CA TYR A 110 -6.92 -9.93 -2.98
C TYR A 110 -7.33 -11.25 -3.64
N PHE A 111 -8.56 -11.33 -4.11
CA PHE A 111 -9.14 -12.52 -4.73
C PHE A 111 -8.96 -12.50 -6.25
N PRO A 112 -8.71 -13.66 -6.87
CA PRO A 112 -8.65 -14.99 -6.24
C PRO A 112 -7.23 -15.42 -5.84
N TYR A 113 -6.23 -14.55 -6.02
CA TYR A 113 -4.82 -14.87 -5.73
C TYR A 113 -4.54 -15.27 -4.28
N CYS A 114 -5.27 -14.69 -3.31
CA CYS A 114 -5.16 -15.10 -1.91
C CYS A 114 -5.64 -16.54 -1.66
N MET A 115 -6.39 -17.14 -2.59
CA MET A 115 -6.78 -18.56 -2.56
C MET A 115 -5.73 -19.46 -3.25
N GLY A 116 -4.68 -18.88 -3.83
CA GLY A 116 -3.70 -19.60 -4.65
C GLY A 116 -4.18 -19.87 -6.07
N GLU A 117 -5.30 -19.29 -6.48
CA GLU A 117 -5.86 -19.43 -7.81
C GLU A 117 -5.29 -18.37 -8.75
N MET A 118 -5.02 -18.76 -10.01
CA MET A 118 -4.74 -17.83 -11.09
C MET A 118 -6.01 -17.75 -11.95
N ASP A 119 -6.83 -16.72 -11.77
CA ASP A 119 -7.98 -16.47 -12.64
C ASP A 119 -7.62 -15.43 -13.70
N SER A 120 -7.82 -15.80 -14.95
CA SER A 120 -7.57 -14.96 -16.11
C SER A 120 -8.69 -13.95 -16.37
N ASN A 121 -9.84 -14.05 -15.69
CA ASN A 121 -10.94 -13.10 -15.83
C ASN A 121 -10.85 -11.95 -14.81
N PRO A 122 -10.52 -10.71 -15.24
CA PRO A 122 -10.47 -9.55 -14.36
C PRO A 122 -11.80 -9.23 -13.66
N ASP A 123 -12.93 -9.59 -14.26
CA ASP A 123 -14.25 -9.33 -13.67
C ASP A 123 -14.48 -10.14 -12.39
N ASN A 124 -13.69 -11.18 -12.14
CA ASN A 124 -13.75 -11.98 -10.93
C ASN A 124 -12.83 -11.46 -9.82
N HIS A 125 -12.01 -10.45 -10.11
CA HIS A 125 -11.07 -9.90 -9.13
C HIS A 125 -11.81 -8.93 -8.20
N PHE A 126 -11.57 -9.10 -6.90
CA PHE A 126 -12.06 -8.20 -5.86
C PHE A 126 -11.14 -8.28 -4.64
N SER A 127 -11.20 -7.27 -3.78
CA SER A 127 -10.38 -7.25 -2.56
C SER A 127 -11.17 -6.82 -1.33
N LEU A 128 -10.69 -7.29 -0.18
CA LEU A 128 -11.24 -6.98 1.14
C LEU A 128 -10.17 -6.25 1.94
N GLU A 129 -10.45 -5.03 2.40
CA GLU A 129 -9.59 -4.23 3.27
C GLU A 129 -9.98 -4.43 4.73
N PHE A 130 -9.02 -4.78 5.58
CA PHE A 130 -9.22 -5.06 7.01
C PHE A 130 -9.09 -3.78 7.82
N VAL A 131 -10.13 -2.94 7.78
CA VAL A 131 -10.09 -1.58 8.36
C VAL A 131 -9.80 -1.55 9.87
N GLU A 132 -10.12 -2.61 10.60
CA GLU A 132 -9.78 -2.75 12.02
C GLU A 132 -8.30 -3.03 12.24
N SER A 133 -7.70 -3.94 11.46
CA SER A 133 -6.26 -4.21 11.51
C SER A 133 -5.46 -2.95 11.19
N SER A 134 -5.85 -2.20 10.16
CA SER A 134 -5.21 -0.94 9.79
C SER A 134 -5.36 0.14 10.87
N GLN A 135 -6.50 0.17 11.58
CA GLN A 135 -6.69 1.05 12.73
C GLN A 135 -5.82 0.64 13.94
N GLU A 136 -5.68 -0.66 14.21
CA GLU A 136 -4.79 -1.20 15.25
C GLU A 136 -3.34 -0.82 14.95
N ILE A 137 -2.88 -1.02 13.70
CA ILE A 137 -1.55 -0.59 13.24
C ILE A 137 -1.37 0.91 13.43
N TYR A 138 -2.36 1.72 13.04
CA TYR A 138 -2.27 3.16 13.24
C TYR A 138 -2.12 3.51 14.73
N SER A 139 -2.93 2.92 15.59
CA SER A 139 -3.00 3.26 17.01
C SER A 139 -1.79 2.77 17.81
N ASN A 140 -1.27 1.58 17.50
CA ASN A 140 -0.23 0.91 18.27
C ASN A 140 1.18 1.13 17.70
N VAL A 141 1.28 1.44 16.40
CA VAL A 141 2.58 1.60 15.71
C VAL A 141 2.74 3.02 15.18
N VAL A 142 1.90 3.44 14.22
CA VAL A 142 2.11 4.69 13.48
C VAL A 142 2.01 5.92 14.38
N ARG A 143 0.95 6.01 15.19
CA ARG A 143 0.71 7.16 16.06
C ARG A 143 1.82 7.32 17.12
N PRO A 144 2.23 6.30 17.88
CA PRO A 144 3.40 6.41 18.76
C PRO A 144 4.68 6.85 18.03
N CYS A 145 4.90 6.38 16.81
CA CYS A 145 6.04 6.82 16.01
C CYS A 145 5.95 8.31 15.66
N LEU A 146 4.78 8.79 15.23
CA LEU A 146 4.57 10.21 14.92
C LEU A 146 5.00 11.10 16.09
N TYR A 147 4.52 10.81 17.30
CA TYR A 147 4.82 11.59 18.50
C TYR A 147 6.29 11.52 18.96
N LYS A 148 7.01 10.46 18.59
CA LYS A 148 8.44 10.31 18.87
C LYS A 148 9.34 10.90 17.80
N THR A 149 8.83 11.12 16.59
CA THR A 149 9.63 11.60 15.45
C THR A 149 9.40 13.08 15.16
N PHE A 150 8.16 13.57 15.20
CA PHE A 150 7.82 14.90 14.68
C PHE A 150 7.45 15.91 15.76
N ILE A 151 7.97 17.14 15.66
CA ILE A 151 7.61 18.26 16.54
C ILE A 151 6.16 18.71 16.33
N ASN A 152 5.64 18.56 15.11
CA ASN A 152 4.27 18.89 14.74
C ASN A 152 3.38 17.63 14.68
N ALA A 153 3.67 16.61 15.48
CA ALA A 153 2.90 15.37 15.53
C ALA A 153 1.41 15.57 15.81
N ASP A 154 1.05 16.54 16.67
CA ASP A 154 -0.36 16.85 16.95
C ASP A 154 -1.11 17.36 15.71
N GLU A 155 -0.48 18.22 14.91
CA GLU A 155 -1.05 18.72 13.66
C GLU A 155 -1.29 17.57 12.67
N ILE A 156 -0.28 16.71 12.49
CA ILE A 156 -0.36 15.51 11.64
C ILE A 156 -1.48 14.59 12.13
N ASN A 157 -1.49 14.28 13.43
CA ASN A 157 -2.47 13.37 14.02
C ASN A 157 -3.90 13.93 13.93
N ASN A 158 -4.10 15.24 14.11
CA ASN A 158 -5.42 15.86 14.04
C ASN A 158 -6.07 15.76 12.66
N LYS A 159 -5.28 15.74 11.57
CA LYS A 159 -5.77 15.47 10.21
C LYS A 159 -6.28 14.04 10.03
N LEU A 160 -5.67 13.08 10.71
CA LEU A 160 -5.89 11.65 10.46
C LEU A 160 -6.89 11.01 11.45
N VAL A 161 -6.75 11.29 12.74
CA VAL A 161 -7.32 10.50 13.84
C VAL A 161 -8.84 10.32 13.78
N ASN A 162 -9.57 11.34 13.33
CA ASN A 162 -11.03 11.32 13.29
C ASN A 162 -11.60 10.50 12.11
N ASN A 163 -10.77 10.19 11.10
CA ASN A 163 -11.21 9.55 9.86
C ASN A 163 -10.37 8.32 9.49
N ILE A 164 -9.59 7.73 10.40
CA ILE A 164 -8.64 6.66 10.09
C ILE A 164 -9.25 5.52 9.26
N LYS A 165 -10.42 4.98 9.65
CA LYS A 165 -11.06 3.90 8.89
C LYS A 165 -11.41 4.32 7.46
N ASN A 166 -11.94 5.53 7.31
CA ASN A 166 -12.36 6.07 6.02
C ASN A 166 -11.17 6.41 5.13
N LEU A 167 -10.12 7.02 5.68
CA LEU A 167 -8.88 7.32 4.98
C LEU A 167 -8.14 6.05 4.59
N THR A 168 -8.11 5.03 5.46
CA THR A 168 -7.56 3.70 5.15
C THR A 168 -8.27 3.09 3.95
N TYR A 169 -9.61 3.04 3.97
CA TYR A 169 -10.36 2.46 2.86
C TYR A 169 -10.16 3.25 1.55
N LEU A 170 -10.15 4.58 1.60
CA LEU A 170 -9.91 5.41 0.41
C LEU A 170 -8.48 5.26 -0.12
N PHE A 171 -7.48 5.20 0.77
CA PHE A 171 -6.10 4.88 0.43
C PHE A 171 -6.04 3.54 -0.31
N SER A 172 -6.58 2.48 0.30
CA SER A 172 -6.55 1.13 -0.27
C SER A 172 -7.28 1.08 -1.62
N LEU A 173 -8.47 1.70 -1.72
CA LEU A 173 -9.22 1.82 -2.98
C LEU A 173 -8.41 2.51 -4.09
N PHE A 174 -7.75 3.63 -3.79
CA PHE A 174 -6.99 4.40 -4.77
C PHE A 174 -5.64 3.77 -5.13
N HIS A 175 -5.02 3.09 -4.17
CA HIS A 175 -3.85 2.26 -4.41
C HIS A 175 -4.18 1.14 -5.40
N GLU A 176 -5.31 0.46 -5.23
CA GLU A 176 -5.77 -0.57 -6.17
C GLU A 176 -6.07 -0.03 -7.57
N ILE A 177 -6.61 1.19 -7.71
CA ILE A 177 -6.74 1.85 -9.03
C ILE A 177 -5.35 2.11 -9.62
N GLY A 178 -4.38 2.53 -8.80
CA GLY A 178 -3.00 2.78 -9.21
C GLY A 178 -2.33 1.54 -9.83
N HIS A 179 -2.61 0.35 -9.29
CA HIS A 179 -2.11 -0.91 -9.84
C HIS A 179 -2.63 -1.25 -11.23
N LEU A 180 -3.73 -0.63 -11.69
CA LEU A 180 -4.36 -0.90 -12.98
C LEU A 180 -3.75 -0.11 -14.15
N ILE A 181 -2.89 0.89 -13.88
CA ILE A 181 -2.48 1.87 -14.89
C ILE A 181 -0.99 2.24 -14.81
N GLY A 182 -0.54 3.01 -15.80
CA GLY A 182 0.85 3.45 -15.90
C GLY A 182 1.82 2.36 -16.36
N PRO A 183 3.12 2.68 -16.43
CA PRO A 183 4.16 1.76 -16.91
C PRO A 183 4.42 0.60 -15.93
N TRP A 184 4.11 0.80 -14.64
CA TRP A 184 4.34 -0.18 -13.58
C TRP A 184 3.12 -1.02 -13.22
N GLN A 185 2.06 -0.98 -14.04
CA GLN A 185 0.82 -1.74 -13.86
C GLN A 185 1.09 -3.17 -13.36
N ALA A 186 0.46 -3.54 -12.24
CA ALA A 186 0.68 -4.81 -11.55
C ALA A 186 -0.49 -5.79 -11.72
N THR A 187 -1.72 -5.30 -11.78
CA THR A 187 -2.95 -6.10 -11.87
C THR A 187 -3.90 -5.56 -12.95
N PRO A 188 -4.84 -6.37 -13.46
CA PRO A 188 -4.89 -7.84 -13.40
C PRO A 188 -3.83 -8.51 -14.27
N ASN A 189 -3.27 -7.80 -15.25
CA ASN A 189 -2.25 -8.32 -16.16
C ASN A 189 -1.07 -7.36 -16.19
N ARG A 190 0.11 -7.89 -15.89
CA ARG A 190 1.38 -7.18 -16.10
C ARG A 190 1.53 -6.88 -17.60
N ARG A 191 2.12 -5.73 -17.93
CA ARG A 191 2.43 -5.39 -19.31
C ARG A 191 3.41 -6.39 -19.93
N GLU A 192 3.16 -6.78 -21.18
CA GLU A 192 4.01 -7.72 -21.92
C GLU A 192 5.38 -7.13 -22.30
N ASP A 193 5.45 -5.80 -22.47
CA ASP A 193 6.66 -5.06 -22.83
C ASP A 193 7.56 -4.73 -21.63
N LEU A 194 7.05 -4.90 -20.40
CA LEU A 194 7.83 -4.76 -19.19
C LEU A 194 8.44 -6.12 -18.82
N LEU A 195 9.74 -6.27 -19.01
CA LEU A 195 10.49 -7.54 -18.90
C LEU A 195 11.35 -7.67 -17.62
N VAL A 196 11.32 -6.68 -16.72
CA VAL A 196 12.10 -6.67 -15.46
C VAL A 196 11.82 -7.87 -14.55
N LYS A 197 12.74 -8.22 -13.64
CA LYS A 197 12.49 -9.31 -12.68
C LYS A 197 11.31 -8.99 -11.74
N PRO A 198 10.55 -9.99 -11.26
CA PRO A 198 9.38 -9.77 -10.40
C PRO A 198 9.64 -8.91 -9.17
N PHE A 199 10.84 -8.98 -8.58
CA PHE A 199 11.22 -8.16 -7.43
C PHE A 199 11.20 -6.66 -7.74
N TYR A 200 11.81 -6.22 -8.85
CA TYR A 200 11.82 -4.80 -9.24
C TYR A 200 10.42 -4.31 -9.61
N HIS A 201 9.67 -5.13 -10.34
CA HIS A 201 8.28 -4.81 -10.67
C HIS A 201 7.42 -4.69 -9.40
N ALA A 202 7.59 -5.57 -8.42
CA ALA A 202 6.88 -5.48 -7.15
C ALA A 202 7.25 -4.20 -6.38
N ILE A 203 8.51 -3.78 -6.32
CA ILE A 203 8.87 -2.52 -5.65
C ILE A 203 8.24 -1.32 -6.36
N MET A 204 8.45 -1.22 -7.68
CA MET A 204 8.02 -0.06 -8.45
C MET A 204 6.50 0.01 -8.61
N GLY A 205 5.82 -1.13 -8.71
CA GLY A 205 4.36 -1.21 -8.78
C GLY A 205 3.71 -0.64 -7.52
N GLU A 206 4.11 -1.12 -6.33
CA GLU A 206 3.57 -0.60 -5.06
C GLU A 206 3.89 0.89 -4.88
N LEU A 207 5.15 1.29 -5.11
CA LEU A 207 5.58 2.68 -4.98
C LEU A 207 4.84 3.61 -5.96
N ALA A 208 4.66 3.19 -7.21
CA ALA A 208 3.92 3.97 -8.20
C ALA A 208 2.44 4.10 -7.81
N ALA A 209 1.80 3.01 -7.36
CA ALA A 209 0.42 3.03 -6.90
C ALA A 209 0.22 3.99 -5.71
N ASP A 210 1.14 3.96 -4.76
CA ASP A 210 1.16 4.84 -3.58
C ASP A 210 1.30 6.32 -3.93
N LEU A 211 2.26 6.65 -4.80
CA LEU A 211 2.55 8.02 -5.20
C LEU A 211 1.49 8.60 -6.14
N MET A 212 0.83 7.74 -6.92
CA MET A 212 -0.24 8.14 -7.83
C MET A 212 -1.44 8.73 -7.09
N ILE A 213 -1.65 8.35 -5.82
CA ILE A 213 -2.68 8.94 -4.96
C ILE A 213 -2.47 10.45 -4.83
N ALA A 214 -1.24 10.90 -4.52
CA ALA A 214 -0.93 12.33 -4.41
C ALA A 214 -1.08 13.04 -5.76
N ARG A 215 -0.66 12.38 -6.86
CA ARG A 215 -0.75 12.94 -8.21
C ARG A 215 -2.17 13.13 -8.71
N CYS A 216 -3.06 12.17 -8.41
CA CYS A 216 -4.42 12.16 -8.94
C CYS A 216 -5.44 12.81 -7.98
N ASN A 217 -5.08 12.96 -6.71
CA ASN A 217 -5.94 13.51 -5.66
C ASN A 217 -5.24 14.62 -4.84
N PRO A 218 -4.63 15.64 -5.48
CA PRO A 218 -3.85 16.65 -4.76
C PRO A 218 -4.68 17.45 -3.74
N SER A 219 -5.97 17.65 -4.03
CA SER A 219 -6.92 18.34 -3.14
C SER A 219 -7.30 17.54 -1.90
N TYR A 220 -6.92 16.26 -1.82
CA TYR A 220 -7.24 15.38 -0.70
C TYR A 220 -5.97 14.85 -0.03
N SER A 221 -5.17 15.78 0.50
CA SER A 221 -3.84 15.49 1.04
C SER A 221 -3.82 14.55 2.25
N ASP A 222 -4.92 14.48 3.00
CA ASP A 222 -5.02 13.59 4.18
C ASP A 222 -4.89 12.10 3.80
N ILE A 223 -5.31 11.69 2.59
CA ILE A 223 -5.11 10.30 2.13
C ILE A 223 -3.64 10.04 1.84
N SER A 224 -2.97 10.96 1.13
CA SER A 224 -1.54 10.86 0.86
C SER A 224 -0.71 10.91 2.14
N LEU A 225 -1.13 11.72 3.12
CA LEU A 225 -0.53 11.77 4.44
C LEU A 225 -0.70 10.45 5.18
N MET A 226 -1.91 9.87 5.20
CA MET A 226 -2.18 8.55 5.80
C MET A 226 -1.30 7.46 5.18
N ASN A 227 -1.20 7.44 3.85
CA ASN A 227 -0.32 6.51 3.13
C ASN A 227 1.14 6.71 3.54
N LEU A 228 1.63 7.95 3.47
CA LEU A 228 3.02 8.26 3.81
C LEU A 228 3.36 7.79 5.22
N VAL A 229 2.57 8.15 6.24
CA VAL A 229 2.91 7.77 7.63
C VAL A 229 2.85 6.26 7.84
N GLY A 230 1.95 5.55 7.14
CA GLY A 230 1.91 4.09 7.11
C GLY A 230 3.18 3.51 6.47
N LYS A 231 3.59 4.02 5.31
CA LYS A 231 4.83 3.60 4.64
C LYS A 231 6.07 3.89 5.46
N MET A 232 6.15 5.06 6.09
CA MET A 232 7.28 5.46 6.93
C MET A 232 7.44 4.58 8.18
N PHE A 233 6.35 4.32 8.91
CA PHE A 233 6.45 3.75 10.24
C PHE A 233 6.05 2.29 10.37
N PHE A 234 5.27 1.76 9.43
CA PHE A 234 4.92 0.35 9.41
C PHE A 234 5.75 -0.43 8.39
N TYR A 235 5.86 0.05 7.14
CA TYR A 235 6.56 -0.70 6.09
C TYR A 235 8.07 -0.49 6.06
N ALA A 236 8.55 0.76 6.10
CA ALA A 236 9.98 1.07 6.00
C ALA A 236 10.78 0.48 7.18
N ARG A 237 10.14 0.37 8.35
CA ARG A 237 10.76 -0.15 9.57
C ARG A 237 10.85 -1.67 9.65
N LYS A 238 10.14 -2.43 8.82
CA LYS A 238 10.12 -3.90 8.99
C LYS A 238 11.54 -4.47 8.90
N GLY A 239 11.97 -5.20 9.92
CA GLY A 239 13.28 -5.83 9.99
C GLY A 239 14.41 -4.90 10.45
N PHE A 240 14.10 -3.65 10.82
CA PHE A 240 15.08 -2.72 11.37
C PHE A 240 15.61 -3.18 12.73
N CYS A 241 14.76 -3.75 13.59
CA CYS A 241 15.19 -4.33 14.86
C CYS A 241 16.21 -5.47 14.68
N ASP A 242 16.08 -6.25 13.61
CA ASP A 242 16.98 -7.37 13.30
C ASP A 242 18.26 -6.90 12.59
N SER A 243 18.16 -5.86 11.74
CA SER A 243 19.28 -5.27 11.03
C SER A 243 19.12 -3.74 10.93
N PRO A 244 19.69 -2.97 11.87
CA PRO A 244 19.46 -1.52 11.95
C PRO A 244 20.07 -0.70 10.81
N THR A 245 20.99 -1.28 10.04
CA THR A 245 21.66 -0.61 8.92
C THR A 245 21.17 -1.09 7.56
N ARG A 246 20.42 -2.22 7.52
CA ARG A 246 19.99 -2.89 6.28
C ARG A 246 18.58 -3.42 6.44
N ALA A 247 17.71 -3.29 5.44
CA ALA A 247 16.43 -4.00 5.46
C ALA A 247 16.51 -5.41 4.84
N MET A 248 17.58 -6.15 5.14
CA MET A 248 17.90 -7.44 4.55
C MET A 248 16.95 -8.57 4.92
N VAL A 249 16.28 -8.46 6.07
CA VAL A 249 15.48 -9.56 6.63
C VAL A 249 14.11 -9.68 5.95
N ASN A 250 13.76 -8.74 5.07
CA ASN A 250 12.46 -8.74 4.43
C ASN A 250 12.55 -8.98 2.93
N LEU A 251 12.00 -10.13 2.51
CA LEU A 251 11.44 -10.33 1.17
C LEU A 251 10.27 -9.35 0.87
N ASP A 252 10.04 -8.35 1.74
CA ASP A 252 9.00 -7.34 1.64
C ASP A 252 9.53 -6.15 0.84
N ASN A 253 9.09 -6.09 -0.41
CA ASN A 253 9.38 -5.03 -1.37
C ASN A 253 8.96 -3.63 -0.88
N ASP A 254 8.06 -3.53 0.11
CA ASP A 254 7.56 -2.24 0.60
C ASP A 254 8.57 -1.47 1.46
N SER A 255 9.55 -2.14 2.07
CA SER A 255 10.54 -1.46 2.93
C SER A 255 11.42 -0.51 2.13
N TRP A 256 11.87 -0.93 0.94
CA TRP A 256 12.69 -0.09 0.06
C TRP A 256 11.93 1.17 -0.35
N GLY A 257 10.67 1.02 -0.78
CA GLY A 257 9.82 2.14 -1.19
C GLY A 257 9.62 3.14 -0.05
N GLY A 258 9.37 2.64 1.17
CA GLY A 258 9.24 3.49 2.35
C GLY A 258 10.52 4.28 2.69
N VAL A 259 11.69 3.65 2.64
CA VAL A 259 12.98 4.35 2.87
C VAL A 259 13.26 5.39 1.78
N TYR A 260 12.99 5.06 0.51
CA TYR A 260 13.10 6.01 -0.60
C TYR A 260 12.21 7.24 -0.40
N MET A 261 10.94 7.04 -0.03
CA MET A 261 10.01 8.15 0.21
C MET A 261 10.53 9.08 1.31
N ILE A 262 11.03 8.53 2.42
CA ILE A 262 11.60 9.32 3.53
C ILE A 262 12.80 10.13 3.04
N LYS A 263 13.78 9.45 2.43
CA LYS A 263 15.02 10.09 1.95
C LYS A 263 14.71 11.22 0.97
N SER A 264 13.84 10.96 -0.01
CA SER A 264 13.48 11.97 -1.00
C SER A 264 12.78 13.19 -0.38
N LEU A 265 11.90 13.00 0.61
CA LEU A 265 11.27 14.13 1.33
C LEU A 265 12.28 14.91 2.21
N LEU A 266 13.31 14.25 2.75
CA LEU A 266 14.42 14.91 3.44
C LEU A 266 15.26 15.75 2.46
N ASP A 267 15.65 15.18 1.32
CA ASP A 267 16.43 15.86 0.29
C ASP A 267 15.72 17.10 -0.27
N GLN A 268 14.39 17.02 -0.40
CA GLN A 268 13.53 18.12 -0.84
C GLN A 268 13.26 19.17 0.27
N GLY A 269 13.68 18.91 1.51
CA GLY A 269 13.41 19.75 2.67
C GLY A 269 11.92 19.83 3.03
N VAL A 270 11.12 18.84 2.65
CA VAL A 270 9.73 18.69 3.12
C VAL A 270 9.74 18.14 4.54
N ILE A 271 10.64 17.19 4.81
CA ILE A 271 10.98 16.79 6.16
C ILE A 271 12.32 17.45 6.51
N THR A 272 12.37 18.16 7.63
CA THR A 272 13.59 18.86 8.08
C THR A 272 13.90 18.49 9.52
N ARG A 273 15.19 18.43 9.87
CA ARG A 273 15.62 18.16 11.25
C ARG A 273 15.48 19.42 12.09
N SER A 274 14.84 19.30 13.25
CA SER A 274 14.67 20.37 14.25
C SER A 274 15.16 19.85 15.62
N GLY A 275 16.45 20.05 15.89
CA GLY A 275 17.12 19.45 17.05
C GLY A 275 17.20 17.92 16.97
N ASN A 276 16.60 17.24 17.95
CA ASN A 276 16.54 15.78 18.01
C ASN A 276 15.32 15.18 17.28
N LEU A 277 14.37 16.03 16.89
CA LEU A 277 13.14 15.63 16.21
C LEU A 277 13.13 16.18 14.79
N TYR A 278 12.06 15.88 14.06
CA TYR A 278 11.85 16.33 12.69
C TYR A 278 10.61 17.22 12.62
N HIS A 279 10.52 18.03 11.58
CA HIS A 279 9.33 18.79 11.21
C HIS A 279 8.91 18.35 9.80
N MET A 280 7.62 18.05 9.61
CA MET A 280 7.06 17.80 8.28
C MET A 280 6.28 19.03 7.83
N ASP A 281 6.71 19.64 6.74
CA ASP A 281 5.98 20.72 6.07
C ASP A 281 4.79 20.13 5.30
N LEU A 282 3.60 20.26 5.88
CA LEU A 282 2.37 19.71 5.32
C LEU A 282 1.88 20.45 4.06
N ASP A 283 2.26 21.72 3.90
CA ASP A 283 1.91 22.51 2.71
C ASP A 283 2.71 22.06 1.49
N ARG A 284 3.96 21.62 1.70
CA ARG A 284 4.84 21.12 0.64
C ARG A 284 4.76 19.61 0.40
N LEU A 285 4.00 18.89 1.24
CA LEU A 285 3.95 17.43 1.22
C LEU A 285 3.49 16.88 -0.14
N ILE A 286 2.39 17.42 -0.69
CA ILE A 286 1.81 16.90 -1.93
C ILE A 286 2.73 17.12 -3.12
N ASP A 287 3.32 18.32 -3.23
CA ASP A 287 4.30 18.61 -4.28
C ASP A 287 5.51 17.68 -4.17
N GLY A 288 5.96 17.37 -2.95
CA GLY A 288 7.07 16.46 -2.73
C GLY A 288 6.79 15.01 -3.14
N LEU A 289 5.56 14.53 -2.90
CA LEU A 289 5.11 13.20 -3.37
C LEU A 289 4.87 13.18 -4.88
N ILE A 290 4.36 14.27 -5.47
CA ILE A 290 4.21 14.40 -6.92
C ILE A 290 5.57 14.40 -7.63
N TYR A 291 6.58 15.05 -7.04
CA TYR A 291 7.95 14.99 -7.54
C TYR A 291 8.45 13.54 -7.64
N GLN A 292 8.28 12.76 -6.57
CA GLN A 292 8.64 11.34 -6.55
C GLN A 292 7.84 10.54 -7.57
N PHE A 293 6.53 10.80 -7.69
CA PHE A 293 5.68 10.16 -8.71
C PHE A 293 6.26 10.36 -10.10
N ASN A 294 6.62 11.61 -10.46
CA ASN A 294 7.15 11.92 -11.78
C ASN A 294 8.45 11.15 -12.04
N GLN A 295 9.36 11.06 -11.07
CA GLN A 295 10.60 10.27 -11.21
C GLN A 295 10.32 8.79 -11.49
N VAL A 296 9.44 8.16 -10.69
CA VAL A 296 9.11 6.74 -10.82
C VAL A 296 8.35 6.48 -12.14
N HIS A 297 7.46 7.39 -12.53
CA HIS A 297 6.69 7.28 -13.76
C HIS A 297 7.60 7.43 -15.00
N GLU A 298 8.46 8.45 -15.04
CA GLU A 298 9.43 8.67 -16.11
C GLU A 298 10.39 7.48 -16.25
N LEU A 299 10.90 6.95 -15.14
CA LEU A 299 11.69 5.72 -15.14
C LEU A 299 10.96 4.59 -15.87
N GLY A 300 9.69 4.35 -15.52
CA GLY A 300 8.88 3.32 -16.15
C GLY A 300 8.69 3.53 -17.65
N LEU A 301 8.46 4.78 -18.09
CA LEU A 301 8.35 5.12 -19.50
C LEU A 301 9.65 4.93 -20.29
N GLU A 302 10.81 5.15 -19.67
CA GLU A 302 12.10 4.88 -20.31
C GLU A 302 12.39 3.37 -20.37
N VAL A 303 12.06 2.63 -19.30
CA VAL A 303 12.26 1.17 -19.24
C VAL A 303 11.53 0.45 -20.37
N ILE A 304 10.27 0.78 -20.62
CA ILE A 304 9.47 0.11 -21.67
C ILE A 304 9.99 0.40 -23.10
N LYS A 305 10.81 1.44 -23.31
CA LYS A 305 11.44 1.72 -24.60
C LYS A 305 12.64 0.80 -24.87
N LEU A 306 13.23 0.21 -23.84
CA LEU A 306 14.36 -0.71 -23.93
C LEU A 306 13.90 -2.08 -24.43
N LYS A 307 14.67 -2.69 -25.33
CA LYS A 307 14.23 -3.86 -26.11
C LYS A 307 14.51 -5.19 -25.44
N THR A 308 15.49 -5.24 -24.55
CA THR A 308 15.92 -6.48 -23.90
C THR A 308 15.65 -6.46 -22.41
N LYS A 309 15.46 -7.65 -21.84
CA LYS A 309 15.30 -7.83 -20.40
C LYS A 309 16.54 -7.36 -19.64
N GLU A 310 17.72 -7.62 -20.18
CA GLU A 310 19.01 -7.26 -19.61
C GLU A 310 19.17 -5.74 -19.50
N GLU A 311 18.83 -5.00 -20.57
CA GLU A 311 18.83 -3.53 -20.56
C GLU A 311 17.83 -2.96 -19.55
N GLN A 312 16.59 -3.47 -19.54
CA GLN A 312 15.57 -3.04 -18.59
C GLN A 312 15.99 -3.29 -17.14
N MET A 313 16.53 -4.47 -16.84
CA MET A 313 17.01 -4.80 -15.49
C MET A 313 18.18 -3.90 -15.07
N ALA A 314 19.17 -3.72 -15.94
CA ALA A 314 20.33 -2.88 -15.66
C ALA A 314 19.93 -1.41 -15.43
N PHE A 315 19.00 -0.89 -16.21
CA PHE A 315 18.52 0.47 -16.09
C PHE A 315 17.77 0.72 -14.76
N VAL A 316 16.84 -0.16 -14.40
CA VAL A 316 16.12 -0.07 -13.13
C VAL A 316 17.06 -0.25 -11.95
N GLU A 317 17.95 -1.23 -11.99
CA GLU A 317 18.91 -1.46 -10.92
C GLU A 317 19.86 -0.27 -10.73
N SER A 318 20.35 0.30 -11.83
CA SER A 318 21.16 1.51 -11.79
C SER A 318 20.40 2.65 -11.13
N TRP A 319 19.15 2.89 -11.52
CA TRP A 319 18.32 3.93 -10.89
C TRP A 319 18.09 3.68 -9.40
N MET A 320 17.73 2.45 -9.00
CA MET A 320 17.53 2.12 -7.59
C MET A 320 18.79 2.38 -6.75
N ARG A 321 19.96 2.04 -7.30
CA ARG A 321 21.27 2.27 -6.65
C ARG A 321 21.68 3.73 -6.58
N THR A 322 21.15 4.61 -7.45
CA THR A 322 21.36 6.06 -7.31
C THR A 322 20.45 6.69 -6.26
N GLN A 323 19.32 6.04 -5.94
CA GLN A 323 18.42 6.51 -4.90
C GLN A 323 18.85 6.09 -3.50
N LEU A 324 19.22 4.82 -3.33
CA LEU A 324 19.71 4.24 -2.07
C LEU A 324 21.00 3.47 -2.35
N GLU A 325 21.99 3.59 -1.48
CA GLU A 325 23.26 2.88 -1.61
C GLU A 325 23.07 1.37 -1.41
N TYR A 326 23.92 0.56 -2.05
CA TYR A 326 23.89 -0.90 -1.94
C TYR A 326 25.30 -1.45 -1.72
N ASP A 327 25.43 -2.45 -0.86
CA ASP A 327 26.62 -3.28 -0.68
C ASP A 327 26.36 -4.74 -1.13
N GLU A 328 27.29 -5.65 -0.84
CA GLU A 328 27.14 -7.09 -1.14
C GLU A 328 25.97 -7.73 -0.38
N GLU A 329 25.55 -7.13 0.71
CA GLU A 329 24.46 -7.55 1.58
C GLU A 329 23.17 -6.74 1.31
N GLY A 330 23.01 -6.04 0.19
CA GLY A 330 21.76 -5.35 -0.15
C GLY A 330 21.80 -3.84 0.08
N TYR A 331 20.63 -3.21 0.24
CA TYR A 331 20.58 -1.74 0.32
C TYR A 331 20.84 -1.23 1.74
N LEU A 332 21.55 -0.11 1.82
CA LEU A 332 21.86 0.57 3.07
C LEU A 332 20.79 1.60 3.39
N ILE A 333 20.36 1.63 4.65
CA ILE A 333 19.46 2.68 5.15
C ILE A 333 20.29 3.95 5.36
N PRO A 334 19.90 5.11 4.79
CA PRO A 334 20.65 6.36 4.99
C PRO A 334 20.77 6.75 6.46
N GLU A 335 21.87 7.39 6.86
CA GLU A 335 22.16 7.74 8.25
C GLU A 335 21.03 8.59 8.87
N GLU A 336 20.46 9.54 8.13
CA GLU A 336 19.35 10.36 8.58
C GLU A 336 18.09 9.55 8.86
N VAL A 337 17.85 8.47 8.10
CA VAL A 337 16.71 7.56 8.31
C VAL A 337 17.00 6.62 9.48
N ILE A 338 18.22 6.12 9.61
CA ILE A 338 18.66 5.36 10.80
C ILE A 338 18.46 6.19 12.06
N ASN A 339 18.84 7.47 12.04
CA ASN A 339 18.65 8.41 13.15
C ASN A 339 17.17 8.56 13.50
N MET A 340 16.29 8.66 12.51
CA MET A 340 14.83 8.67 12.71
C MET A 340 14.34 7.37 13.36
N PHE A 341 14.74 6.21 12.83
CA PHE A 341 14.32 4.91 13.36
C PHE A 341 14.89 4.60 14.75
N ASN A 342 16.05 5.16 15.09
CA ASN A 342 16.63 5.05 16.42
C ASN A 342 15.74 5.71 17.51
N LEU A 343 14.93 6.72 17.15
CA LEU A 343 13.94 7.32 18.06
C LEU A 343 12.78 6.37 18.40
N LEU A 344 12.64 5.27 17.63
CA LEU A 344 11.48 4.40 17.61
C LEU A 344 11.76 2.99 18.14
N LYS A 345 12.94 2.75 18.72
CA LYS A 345 13.38 1.41 19.17
C LYS A 345 12.45 0.74 20.18
N ASP A 346 11.68 1.54 20.92
CA ASP A 346 10.73 1.08 21.94
C ASP A 346 9.28 0.99 21.41
N VAL A 347 9.04 1.34 20.15
CA VAL A 347 7.74 1.14 19.48
C VAL A 347 7.78 -0.15 18.69
N PRO A 348 6.81 -1.07 18.84
CA PRO A 348 6.81 -2.32 18.08
C PRO A 348 6.72 -2.06 16.57
N GLU A 349 7.29 -2.96 15.76
CA GLU A 349 7.14 -2.94 14.29
C GLU A 349 5.79 -3.53 13.82
N GLN A 350 5.02 -4.12 14.74
CA GLN A 350 3.76 -4.85 14.47
C GLN A 350 2.73 -4.53 15.55
N ALA A 351 1.45 -4.50 15.17
CA ALA A 351 0.36 -4.04 16.03
C ALA A 351 -0.11 -5.05 17.07
#